data_AF-A0A1I8P0K6-F1
#
_entry.id   AF-A0A1I8P0K6-F1
#
_cell.length_a   1.000
_cell.length_b   1.000
_cell.length_c   1.000
_cell.angle_alpha   90.00
_cell.angle_beta   90.00
_cell.angle_gamma   90.00
#
_symmetry.space_group_name_H-M   'P 1'
#
loop_
_entity.id
_entity.type
_entity.pdbx_description
1 polymer ?
#
loop_
_entity_poly.entity_id
_entity_poly.type
_entity_poly.pdbx_seq_one_letter_code
_entity_poly.pdbx_strand_id
1 'polypeptide(L)'
;MRMIYVLQFSYLGETQTDSQISGITENNLKEQLKKTPTNMRMLSIVGMLQLLIVLGFSQASPLKDSQEDDAIRQTNAEEILRYMNTSVDPCEDFYEFTCGNYAKYHKATMENSEISLLRQLHSTMNEKFKSLLLTADSPSDSMIERQAKTFYRSCLNLYS
;
A
#
# COMPACT_ATOMS: atom_id res chain seq x y z
N MET A 1 12.39 10.68 3.75
CA MET A 1 12.42 11.74 2.71
C MET A 1 11.28 11.63 1.68
N ARG A 2 10.85 10.43 1.25
CA ARG A 2 9.78 10.27 0.23
C ARG A 2 8.36 10.65 0.69
N MET A 3 8.01 10.49 1.98
CA MET A 3 6.67 10.82 2.49
C MET A 3 6.39 12.33 2.61
N ILE A 4 7.44 13.16 2.74
CA ILE A 4 7.32 14.62 2.82
C ILE A 4 6.80 15.17 1.48
N TYR A 5 7.28 14.64 0.36
CA TYR A 5 6.81 15.04 -0.96
C TYR A 5 5.32 14.76 -1.16
N VAL A 6 4.83 13.58 -0.75
CA VAL A 6 3.43 13.19 -0.95
C VAL A 6 2.47 14.14 -0.22
N LEU A 7 2.78 14.52 1.02
CA LEU A 7 1.94 15.42 1.82
C LEU A 7 2.00 16.87 1.34
N GLN A 8 3.15 17.32 0.83
CA GLN A 8 3.31 18.67 0.29
C GLN A 8 2.56 18.85 -1.05
N PHE A 9 2.43 17.78 -1.83
CA PHE A 9 1.61 17.76 -3.05
C PHE A 9 0.10 17.82 -2.75
N SER A 10 -0.37 17.18 -1.68
CA SER A 10 -1.79 17.24 -1.29
C SER A 10 -2.23 18.63 -0.84
N TYR A 11 -1.33 19.42 -0.25
CA TYR A 11 -1.63 20.78 0.22
C TYR A 11 -1.67 21.84 -0.90
N LEU A 12 -1.07 21.53 -2.06
CA LEU A 12 -1.04 22.39 -3.25
C LEU A 12 -2.10 22.02 -4.30
N GLY A 13 -2.89 20.99 -4.05
CA GLY A 13 -3.86 20.44 -5.00
C GLY A 13 -5.30 20.87 -4.74
N GLU A 14 -5.59 22.17 -4.75
CA GLU A 14 -6.98 22.65 -4.83
C GLU A 14 -7.09 23.77 -5.87
N THR A 15 -7.23 23.39 -7.14
CA THR A 15 -7.70 24.29 -8.19
C THR A 15 -8.76 23.59 -9.04
N GLN A 16 -10.00 24.00 -8.80
CA GLN A 16 -11.15 24.18 -9.68
C GLN A 16 -11.09 23.51 -11.08
N THR A 17 -12.09 22.67 -11.35
CA THR A 17 -12.45 22.08 -12.65
C THR A 17 -12.66 23.13 -13.77
N ASP A 18 -12.11 22.85 -14.95
CA ASP A 18 -12.26 23.61 -16.21
C ASP A 18 -13.71 23.81 -16.67
N SER A 19 -14.07 25.03 -17.07
CA SER A 19 -14.75 25.27 -18.36
C SER A 19 -14.88 26.77 -18.71
N GLN A 20 -14.10 27.15 -19.72
CA GLN A 20 -14.46 28.06 -20.82
C GLN A 20 -14.42 29.61 -20.64
N ILE A 21 -13.87 30.22 -21.70
CA ILE A 21 -14.08 31.58 -22.23
C ILE A 21 -13.09 32.69 -21.81
N SER A 22 -11.98 32.73 -22.54
CA SER A 22 -11.49 33.87 -23.35
C SER A 22 -11.56 35.29 -22.76
N GLY A 23 -10.38 35.86 -22.47
CA GLY A 23 -10.09 37.27 -22.63
C GLY A 23 -10.25 38.18 -21.41
N ILE A 24 -9.23 38.28 -20.56
CA ILE A 24 -9.05 39.44 -19.65
C ILE A 24 -7.55 39.79 -19.59
N THR A 25 -7.23 41.04 -19.90
CA THR A 25 -5.89 41.63 -20.09
C THR A 25 -5.08 41.79 -18.78
N GLU A 26 -3.74 41.79 -18.92
CA GLU A 26 -2.68 41.92 -17.89
C GLU A 26 -2.86 43.07 -16.89
N ASN A 27 -3.65 44.10 -17.24
CA ASN A 27 -3.89 45.25 -16.38
C ASN A 27 -4.76 44.94 -15.15
N ASN A 28 -5.55 43.86 -15.16
CA ASN A 28 -6.34 43.44 -13.99
C ASN A 28 -5.54 42.60 -12.97
N LEU A 29 -4.37 42.07 -13.34
CA LEU A 29 -3.49 41.28 -12.45
C LEU A 29 -2.82 42.16 -11.39
N LYS A 30 -2.45 43.39 -11.75
CA LYS A 30 -1.81 44.34 -10.82
C LYS A 30 -2.79 44.95 -9.83
N GLU A 31 -4.07 45.05 -10.18
CA GLU A 31 -5.10 45.60 -9.30
C GLU A 31 -5.58 44.58 -8.25
N GLN A 32 -5.64 43.30 -8.60
CA GLN A 32 -5.98 42.20 -7.67
C GLN A 32 -4.81 41.82 -6.73
N LEU A 33 -3.57 42.13 -7.09
CA LEU A 33 -2.40 41.91 -6.22
C LEU A 33 -2.24 42.96 -5.10
N LYS A 34 -2.99 44.07 -5.09
CA LYS A 34 -2.80 45.16 -4.11
C LYS A 34 -3.99 45.40 -3.16
N LYS A 35 -4.97 44.50 -3.10
CA LYS A 35 -6.11 44.65 -2.18
C LYS A 35 -6.46 43.35 -1.45
N THR A 36 -5.56 42.93 -0.56
CA THR A 36 -5.98 42.32 0.71
C THR A 36 -5.25 43.04 1.83
N PRO A 37 -5.96 43.68 2.79
CA PRO A 37 -5.33 44.31 3.92
C PRO A 37 -4.82 43.21 4.86
N THR A 38 -3.60 42.73 4.63
CA THR A 38 -2.90 41.84 5.56
C THR A 38 -2.46 42.64 6.78
N ASN A 39 -3.43 42.78 7.69
CA ASN A 39 -3.28 43.21 9.06
C ASN A 39 -2.03 42.58 9.68
N MET A 40 -1.01 43.40 9.98
CA MET A 40 0.32 43.04 10.52
C MET A 40 0.28 42.02 11.67
N ARG A 41 -0.81 41.99 12.45
CA ARG A 41 -1.06 41.02 13.52
C ARG A 41 -1.28 39.58 13.02
N MET A 42 -1.87 39.41 11.83
CA MET A 42 -2.07 38.11 11.19
C MET A 42 -0.75 37.48 10.76
N LEU A 43 0.22 38.29 10.30
CA LEU A 43 1.54 37.79 9.91
C LEU A 43 2.28 37.17 11.10
N SER A 44 2.12 37.76 12.29
CA SER A 44 2.68 37.23 13.53
C SER A 44 2.03 35.92 13.96
N ILE A 45 0.70 35.80 13.83
CA ILE A 45 -0.04 34.58 14.21
C ILE A 45 0.30 33.43 13.27
N VAL A 46 0.35 33.70 11.96
CA VAL A 46 0.76 32.71 10.95
C VAL A 46 2.21 32.30 11.17
N GLY A 47 3.12 33.24 11.43
CA GLY A 47 4.52 32.93 11.75
C GLY A 47 4.68 32.07 13.00
N MET A 48 3.93 32.35 14.06
CA MET A 48 3.93 31.54 15.28
C MET A 48 3.34 30.14 15.05
N LEU A 49 2.25 30.02 14.28
CA LEU A 49 1.69 28.73 13.88
C LEU A 49 2.69 27.90 13.07
N GLN A 50 3.39 28.50 12.11
CA GLN A 50 4.43 27.84 11.33
C GLN A 50 5.60 27.40 12.21
N LEU A 51 6.01 28.20 13.19
CA LEU A 51 7.08 27.86 14.13
C LEU A 51 6.67 26.69 15.06
N LEU A 52 5.44 26.69 15.57
CA LEU A 52 4.93 25.61 16.42
C LEU A 52 4.81 24.28 15.68
N ILE A 53 4.41 24.33 14.40
CA ILE A 53 4.38 23.17 13.51
C ILE A 53 5.80 22.62 13.32
N VAL A 54 6.79 23.48 13.03
CA VAL A 54 8.21 23.10 12.87
C VAL A 54 8.78 22.47 14.15
N LEU A 55 8.46 23.02 15.33
CA LEU A 55 8.92 22.47 16.62
C LEU A 55 8.23 21.14 16.97
N GLY A 56 6.94 20.99 16.64
CA GLY A 56 6.17 19.77 16.87
C GLY A 56 6.65 18.55 16.06
N PHE A 57 7.27 18.77 14.90
CA PHE A 57 7.87 17.69 14.10
C PHE A 57 9.12 17.07 14.72
N SER A 58 9.71 17.68 15.76
CA SER A 58 10.95 17.18 16.39
C SER A 58 10.73 15.89 17.21
N GLN A 59 9.48 15.49 17.47
CA GLN A 59 9.14 14.28 18.22
C GLN A 59 8.39 13.23 17.40
N ALA A 60 8.54 13.23 16.07
CA ALA A 60 8.15 12.07 15.27
C ALA A 60 9.19 10.95 15.50
N SER A 61 8.92 10.07 16.46
CA SER A 61 9.66 8.81 16.56
C SER A 61 9.45 8.02 15.27
N PRO A 62 10.49 7.45 14.64
CA PRO A 62 10.29 6.57 13.49
C PRO A 62 9.42 5.39 13.93
N LEU A 63 8.32 5.16 13.21
CA LEU A 63 7.53 3.95 13.34
C LEU A 63 8.47 2.75 13.17
N LYS A 64 8.33 1.81 14.09
CA LYS A 64 9.18 0.63 14.29
C LYS A 64 9.02 -0.36 13.13
N ASP A 65 9.73 -0.10 12.04
CA ASP A 65 9.74 -0.90 10.80
C ASP A 65 10.82 -2.02 10.86
N SER A 66 11.93 -1.77 11.56
CA SER A 66 13.13 -2.62 11.45
C SER A 66 13.05 -4.00 12.13
N GLN A 67 12.17 -4.20 13.13
CA GLN A 67 12.11 -5.48 13.86
C GLN A 67 11.23 -6.52 13.14
N GLU A 68 10.22 -6.08 12.40
CA GLU A 68 9.32 -6.97 11.64
C GLU A 68 10.02 -7.49 10.38
N ASP A 69 10.79 -6.62 9.71
CA ASP A 69 11.59 -6.97 8.54
C ASP A 69 12.61 -8.08 8.81
N ASP A 70 13.30 -8.04 9.96
CA ASP A 70 14.32 -9.05 10.29
C ASP A 70 13.71 -10.44 10.52
N ALA A 71 12.52 -10.50 11.15
CA ALA A 71 11.81 -11.76 11.35
C ALA A 71 11.35 -12.38 10.03
N ILE A 72 10.87 -11.55 9.10
CA ILE A 72 10.49 -11.99 7.74
C ILE A 72 11.71 -12.53 6.99
N ARG A 73 12.83 -11.83 7.04
CA ARG A 73 14.08 -12.26 6.38
C ARG A 73 14.57 -13.59 6.91
N GLN A 74 14.53 -13.78 8.23
CA GLN A 74 14.92 -15.04 8.86
C GLN A 74 14.00 -16.19 8.44
N THR A 75 12.69 -15.97 8.44
CA THR A 75 11.69 -16.98 8.03
C THR A 75 11.90 -17.38 6.57
N ASN A 76 12.11 -16.41 5.68
CA ASN A 76 12.35 -16.67 4.26
C ASN A 76 13.66 -17.43 4.04
N ALA A 77 14.72 -17.10 4.79
CA ALA A 77 15.99 -17.82 4.71
C ALA A 77 15.84 -19.29 5.13
N GLU A 78 15.12 -19.55 6.23
CA GLU A 78 14.83 -20.91 6.68
C GLU A 78 13.99 -21.70 5.67
N GLU A 79 13.04 -21.04 5.01
CA GLU A 79 12.21 -21.65 3.96
C GLU A 79 13.06 -22.06 2.75
N ILE A 80 13.92 -21.16 2.25
CA ILE A 80 14.84 -21.45 1.14
C ILE A 80 15.75 -22.62 1.49
N LEU A 81 16.34 -22.63 2.69
CA LEU A 81 17.22 -23.71 3.15
C LEU A 81 16.54 -25.08 3.17
N ARG A 82 15.23 -25.14 3.41
CA ARG A 82 14.48 -26.41 3.38
C ARG A 82 14.35 -26.98 1.97
N TYR A 83 14.34 -26.14 0.94
CA TYR A 83 14.18 -26.57 -0.45
C TYR A 83 15.50 -27.02 -1.08
N MET A 84 16.63 -26.58 -0.53
CA MET A 84 17.94 -26.89 -1.04
C MET A 84 18.32 -28.36 -0.85
N ASN A 85 18.87 -28.99 -1.89
CA ASN A 85 19.54 -30.28 -1.83
C ASN A 85 21.06 -30.08 -1.86
N THR A 86 21.67 -29.98 -0.68
CA THR A 86 23.12 -29.70 -0.53
C THR A 86 24.03 -30.87 -0.95
N SER A 87 23.47 -31.98 -1.42
CA SER A 87 24.25 -33.13 -1.92
C SER A 87 24.62 -32.99 -3.39
N VAL A 88 24.03 -32.03 -4.10
CA VAL A 88 24.28 -31.75 -5.52
C VAL A 88 25.18 -30.53 -5.65
N ASP A 89 26.13 -30.56 -6.58
CA ASP A 89 26.98 -29.39 -6.85
C ASP A 89 26.15 -28.33 -7.59
N PRO A 90 26.03 -27.09 -7.08
CA PRO A 90 25.33 -26.01 -7.77
C PRO A 90 25.91 -25.66 -9.14
N CYS A 91 27.18 -25.98 -9.41
CA CYS A 91 27.82 -25.75 -10.70
C CYS A 91 27.37 -26.77 -11.77
N GLU A 92 26.90 -27.94 -11.34
CA GLU A 92 26.47 -29.03 -12.22
C GLU A 92 24.95 -28.97 -12.46
N ASP A 93 24.15 -28.83 -11.39
CA ASP A 93 22.70 -28.67 -11.48
C ASP A 93 22.20 -27.72 -10.38
N PHE A 94 22.15 -26.43 -10.72
CA PHE A 94 21.67 -25.38 -9.82
C PHE A 94 20.19 -25.56 -9.45
N TYR A 95 19.37 -26.13 -10.34
CA TYR A 95 17.95 -26.33 -10.07
C TYR A 95 17.75 -27.40 -9.00
N GLU A 96 18.41 -28.56 -9.14
CA GLU A 96 18.34 -29.62 -8.14
C GLU A 96 18.98 -29.16 -6.82
N PHE A 97 20.09 -28.42 -6.85
CA PHE A 97 20.69 -27.87 -5.62
C PHE A 97 19.74 -26.92 -4.88
N THR A 98 19.00 -26.05 -5.57
CA THR A 98 18.13 -25.06 -4.93
C THR A 98 16.72 -25.56 -4.61
N CYS A 99 16.15 -26.44 -5.46
CA CYS A 99 14.75 -26.86 -5.42
C CYS A 99 14.57 -28.37 -5.24
N GLY A 100 15.63 -29.17 -5.18
CA GLY A 100 15.54 -30.64 -5.17
C GLY A 100 14.72 -31.23 -4.02
N ASN A 101 14.54 -30.49 -2.94
CA ASN A 101 13.67 -30.90 -1.83
C ASN A 101 12.27 -30.25 -1.85
N TYR A 102 11.97 -29.31 -2.76
CA TYR A 102 10.72 -28.55 -2.80
C TYR A 102 9.47 -29.44 -2.82
N ALA A 103 9.48 -30.48 -3.66
CA ALA A 103 8.36 -31.43 -3.80
C ALA A 103 8.10 -32.30 -2.54
N LYS A 104 9.07 -32.37 -1.61
CA LYS A 104 8.87 -33.07 -0.32
C LYS A 104 7.96 -32.29 0.61
N TYR A 105 8.01 -30.96 0.52
CA TYR A 105 7.23 -30.04 1.36
C TYR A 105 5.94 -29.57 0.67
N HIS A 106 5.92 -29.60 -0.66
CA HIS A 106 4.75 -29.25 -1.46
C HIS A 106 4.41 -30.48 -2.31
N LYS A 107 3.39 -31.24 -1.92
CA LYS A 107 2.95 -32.45 -2.64
C LYS A 107 1.90 -32.11 -3.68
N ALA A 108 2.07 -32.65 -4.89
CA ALA A 108 1.07 -32.58 -5.95
C ALA A 108 -0.13 -33.43 -5.52
N THR A 109 -1.33 -32.88 -5.61
CA THR A 109 -2.57 -33.65 -5.48
C THR A 109 -2.98 -34.16 -6.87
N MET A 110 -3.88 -35.15 -6.93
CA MET A 110 -4.40 -35.68 -8.21
C MET A 110 -5.05 -34.60 -9.08
N GLU A 111 -5.50 -33.49 -8.47
CA GLU A 111 -6.10 -32.33 -9.14
C GLU A 111 -5.07 -31.35 -9.71
N ASN A 112 -3.82 -31.39 -9.21
CA ASN A 112 -2.76 -30.43 -9.54
C ASN A 112 -1.43 -31.16 -9.82
N SER A 113 -1.21 -31.54 -11.07
CA SER A 113 0.02 -32.21 -11.53
C SER A 113 1.25 -31.31 -11.52
N GLU A 114 1.06 -29.98 -11.56
CA GLU A 114 2.13 -28.99 -11.51
C GLU A 114 2.14 -28.23 -10.18
N ILE A 115 3.22 -28.41 -9.43
CA ILE A 115 3.47 -27.70 -8.18
C ILE A 115 4.38 -26.52 -8.49
N SER A 116 3.87 -25.31 -8.35
CA SER A 116 4.63 -24.08 -8.58
C SER A 116 4.37 -23.11 -7.44
N LEU A 117 5.41 -22.40 -7.03
CA LEU A 117 5.33 -21.31 -6.05
C LEU A 117 4.25 -20.28 -6.44
N LEU A 118 4.14 -19.97 -7.74
CA LEU A 118 3.14 -19.04 -8.24
C LEU A 118 1.72 -19.54 -7.98
N ARG A 119 1.46 -20.84 -8.21
CA ARG A 119 0.15 -21.44 -7.97
C ARG A 119 -0.19 -21.43 -6.48
N GLN A 120 0.77 -21.75 -5.63
CA GLN A 120 0.60 -21.68 -4.18
C GLN A 120 0.24 -20.26 -3.72
N LEU A 121 0.96 -19.26 -4.22
CA LEU A 121 0.67 -17.85 -3.94
C LEU A 121 -0.76 -17.47 -4.36
N HIS A 122 -1.16 -17.83 -5.59
CA HIS A 122 -2.52 -17.57 -6.07
C HIS A 122 -3.58 -18.27 -5.22
N SER A 123 -3.33 -19.51 -4.81
CA SER A 123 -4.25 -20.25 -3.95
C SER A 123 -4.41 -19.57 -2.59
N THR A 124 -3.30 -19.23 -1.93
CA THR A 124 -3.33 -18.53 -0.63
C THR A 124 -4.01 -17.16 -0.74
N MET A 125 -3.78 -16.43 -1.83
CA MET A 125 -4.45 -15.15 -2.07
C MET A 125 -5.96 -15.33 -2.24
N ASN A 126 -6.38 -16.32 -3.04
CA ASN A 126 -7.80 -16.62 -3.25
C ASN A 126 -8.48 -17.06 -1.96
N GLU A 127 -7.82 -17.84 -1.11
CA GLU A 127 -8.35 -18.22 0.21
C GLU A 127 -8.53 -17.00 1.11
N LYS A 128 -7.55 -16.09 1.14
CA LYS A 128 -7.66 -14.83 1.88
C LYS A 128 -8.81 -13.97 1.36
N PHE A 129 -8.92 -13.78 0.05
CA PHE A 129 -10.03 -13.02 -0.52
C PHE A 129 -11.38 -13.66 -0.22
N LYS A 130 -11.49 -14.99 -0.38
CA LYS A 130 -12.69 -15.73 -0.02
C LYS A 130 -13.06 -15.52 1.45
N SER A 131 -12.09 -15.62 2.36
CA SER A 131 -12.30 -15.38 3.79
C SER A 131 -12.82 -13.95 4.06
N LEU A 132 -12.17 -12.94 3.48
CA LEU A 132 -12.58 -11.54 3.63
C LEU A 132 -13.98 -11.27 3.06
N LEU A 133 -14.29 -11.83 1.89
CA LEU A 133 -15.57 -11.62 1.21
C LEU A 133 -16.74 -12.38 1.85
N LEU A 134 -16.46 -13.49 2.55
CA LEU A 134 -17.47 -14.25 3.28
C LEU A 134 -17.71 -13.73 4.70
N THR A 135 -16.71 -13.11 5.32
CA THR A 135 -16.83 -12.54 6.67
C THR A 135 -17.96 -11.53 6.76
N ALA A 136 -18.75 -11.58 7.85
CA ALA A 136 -19.88 -10.69 8.10
C ALA A 136 -19.52 -9.20 7.93
N ASP A 137 -20.54 -8.39 7.69
CA ASP A 137 -20.37 -6.95 7.53
C ASP A 137 -19.96 -6.32 8.87
N SER A 138 -18.89 -5.53 8.86
CA SER A 138 -18.42 -4.76 10.01
C SER A 138 -18.98 -3.34 9.95
N PRO A 139 -19.27 -2.67 11.09
CA PRO A 139 -19.58 -1.24 11.12
C PRO A 139 -18.49 -0.36 10.47
N SER A 140 -17.24 -0.83 10.46
CA SER A 140 -16.10 -0.13 9.84
C SER A 140 -16.00 -0.35 8.33
N ASP A 141 -16.78 -1.26 7.74
CA ASP A 141 -16.70 -1.54 6.31
C ASP A 141 -17.20 -0.34 5.49
N SER A 142 -16.40 0.04 4.50
CA SER A 142 -16.78 1.00 3.47
C SER A 142 -17.93 0.47 2.61
N MET A 143 -18.60 1.38 1.89
CA MET A 143 -19.65 1.01 0.94
C MET A 143 -19.15 0.03 -0.14
N ILE A 144 -17.91 0.22 -0.62
CA ILE A 144 -17.30 -0.64 -1.65
C ILE A 144 -17.04 -2.05 -1.12
N GLU A 145 -16.54 -2.18 0.11
CA GLU A 145 -16.30 -3.48 0.73
C GLU A 145 -17.62 -4.26 0.93
N ARG A 146 -18.67 -3.59 1.41
CA ARG A 146 -20.01 -4.20 1.54
C ARG A 146 -20.55 -4.66 0.20
N GLN A 147 -20.39 -3.85 -0.85
CA GLN A 147 -20.84 -4.21 -2.19
C GLN A 147 -20.04 -5.39 -2.77
N ALA A 148 -18.72 -5.44 -2.55
CA ALA A 148 -17.89 -6.57 -2.97
C ALA A 148 -18.27 -7.87 -2.25
N LYS A 149 -18.45 -7.82 -0.92
CA LYS A 149 -18.98 -8.94 -0.11
C LYS A 149 -20.34 -9.39 -0.63
N THR A 150 -21.22 -8.42 -0.90
CA THR A 150 -22.57 -8.66 -1.38
C THR A 150 -22.56 -9.38 -2.74
N PHE A 151 -21.79 -8.84 -3.68
CA PHE A 151 -21.65 -9.44 -5.00
C PHE A 151 -21.12 -10.88 -4.91
N TYR A 152 -20.04 -11.11 -4.14
CA TYR A 152 -19.46 -12.43 -3.99
C TYR A 152 -20.43 -13.47 -3.39
N ARG A 153 -21.19 -13.08 -2.35
CA ARG A 153 -22.23 -13.94 -1.74
C ARG A 153 -23.36 -14.29 -2.72
N SER A 154 -23.65 -13.42 -3.69
CA SER A 154 -24.72 -13.65 -4.68
C SER A 154 -24.35 -14.78 -5.63
N CYS A 155 -23.10 -14.82 -6.06
CA CYS A 155 -22.56 -15.89 -6.90
C CYS A 155 -22.60 -17.25 -6.21
N LEU A 156 -22.54 -17.27 -4.88
CA LEU A 156 -22.55 -18.49 -4.07
C LEU A 156 -23.95 -18.88 -3.55
N ASN A 157 -25.00 -18.11 -3.87
CA ASN A 157 -26.36 -18.29 -3.35
C ASN A 157 -26.43 -18.30 -1.80
N LEU A 158 -25.62 -17.48 -1.12
CA LEU A 158 -25.61 -17.39 0.35
C LEU A 158 -26.60 -16.36 0.92
N TYR A 159 -27.55 -15.89 0.10
CA TYR A 159 -28.65 -15.04 0.54
C TYR A 159 -29.84 -15.90 0.96
N SER A 160 -30.09 -15.97 2.27
CA SER A 160 -31.36 -16.39 2.86
C SER A 160 -31.90 -15.27 3.73
#